data_AF-A0A0J1L0X4-F1
#
_entry.id   AF-A0A0J1L0X4-F1
#
_cell.length_a   1.000
_cell.length_b   1.000
_cell.length_c   1.000
_cell.angle_alpha   90.00
_cell.angle_beta   90.00
_cell.angle_gamma   90.00
#
_symmetry.space_group_name_H-M   'P 1'
#
loop_
_entity.id
_entity.type
_entity.pdbx_description
1 polymer ?
#
loop_
_entity_poly.entity_id
_entity_poly.type
_entity_poly.pdbx_seq_one_letter_code
_entity_poly.pdbx_strand_id
1 'polypeptide(L)'
;MKQYSKLRITEKDENIYNALCDLYKEKGGKVGIGPTEIGIRVGRDSYDASAYCNASLKKLIHFKKIEKIDNGKYIPLATGKEE
;
A
#
# COMPACT_ATOMS: atom_id res chain seq x y z
N MET A 1 13.46 -25.35 8.84
CA MET A 1 12.92 -24.74 7.59
C MET A 1 11.67 -23.95 7.96
N LYS A 2 11.71 -22.61 7.89
CA LYS A 2 10.56 -21.76 8.27
C LYS A 2 9.52 -21.81 7.15
N GLN A 3 8.38 -22.38 7.49
CA GLN A 3 7.22 -22.58 6.63
C GLN A 3 6.69 -21.21 6.17
N TYR A 4 6.87 -20.88 4.89
CA TYR A 4 6.20 -19.74 4.25
C TYR A 4 4.72 -20.10 4.09
N SER A 5 3.97 -20.09 5.20
CA SER A 5 2.54 -20.32 5.20
C SER A 5 1.87 -19.22 4.40
N LYS A 6 1.48 -19.53 3.16
CA LYS A 6 0.51 -18.83 2.30
C LYS A 6 0.40 -17.34 2.64
N LEU A 7 1.35 -16.52 2.16
CA LEU A 7 1.16 -15.07 2.13
C LEU A 7 -0.21 -14.84 1.46
N ARG A 8 -1.19 -14.41 2.23
CA ARG A 8 -2.51 -14.00 1.76
C ARG A 8 -2.64 -12.54 2.13
N ILE A 9 -3.22 -11.79 1.22
CA ILE A 9 -3.71 -10.44 1.48
C ILE A 9 -4.79 -10.59 2.56
N THR A 10 -4.61 -9.90 3.69
CA THR A 10 -5.60 -9.83 4.76
C THR A 10 -6.46 -8.58 4.59
N GLU A 11 -7.60 -8.49 5.29
CA GLU A 11 -8.45 -7.28 5.29
C GLU A 11 -7.67 -6.01 5.65
N LYS A 12 -6.69 -6.12 6.56
CA LYS A 12 -5.76 -5.03 6.86
C LYS A 12 -5.00 -4.58 5.61
N ASP A 13 -4.44 -5.53 4.86
CA ASP A 13 -3.68 -5.24 3.65
C ASP A 13 -4.57 -4.63 2.56
N GLU A 14 -5.83 -5.08 2.44
CA GLU A 14 -6.82 -4.49 1.54
C GLU A 14 -7.21 -3.08 1.94
N ASN A 15 -7.43 -2.81 3.22
CA ASN A 15 -7.72 -1.46 3.70
C ASN A 15 -6.58 -0.48 3.40
N ILE A 16 -5.33 -0.92 3.58
CA ILE A 16 -4.13 -0.12 3.25
C ILE A 16 -4.05 0.12 1.74
N TYR A 17 -4.31 -0.90 0.92
CA TYR A 17 -4.35 -0.76 -0.53
C TYR A 17 -5.46 0.19 -1.00
N ASN A 18 -6.68 0.04 -0.46
CA ASN A 18 -7.82 0.90 -0.77
C ASN A 18 -7.53 2.35 -0.37
N ALA A 19 -6.99 2.59 0.82
CA ALA A 19 -6.59 3.93 1.26
C ALA A 19 -5.54 4.56 0.35
N LEU A 20 -4.54 3.78 -0.08
CA LEU A 20 -3.56 4.23 -1.07
C LEU A 20 -4.20 4.56 -2.42
N CYS A 21 -5.12 3.71 -2.91
CA CYS A 21 -5.81 3.93 -4.18
C CYS A 21 -6.70 5.18 -4.14
N ASP A 22 -7.39 5.39 -3.02
CA ASP A 22 -8.25 6.55 -2.81
C ASP A 22 -7.43 7.85 -2.76
N LEU A 23 -6.37 7.89 -1.93
CA LEU A 23 -5.44 9.02 -1.86
C LEU A 23 -4.76 9.29 -3.21
N TYR A 24 -4.41 8.24 -3.96
CA TYR A 24 -3.83 8.36 -5.29
C TYR A 24 -4.80 9.01 -6.29
N LYS A 25 -6.08 8.60 -6.26
CA LYS A 25 -7.14 9.20 -7.07
C LYS A 25 -7.42 10.64 -6.68
N GLU A 26 -7.48 10.96 -5.39
CA GLU A 26 -7.66 12.32 -4.90
C GLU A 26 -6.54 13.26 -5.37
N LYS A 27 -5.29 12.77 -5.44
CA LYS A 27 -4.15 13.52 -5.99
C LYS A 27 -4.06 13.47 -7.52
N GLY A 28 -5.12 13.04 -8.20
CA GLY A 28 -5.21 13.03 -9.66
C GLY A 28 -4.41 11.93 -10.36
N GLY A 29 -4.01 10.88 -9.65
CA GLY A 29 -3.36 9.69 -10.22
C GLY A 29 -1.97 9.95 -10.81
N LYS A 30 -1.26 10.95 -10.31
CA LYS A 30 0.07 11.36 -10.80
C LYS A 30 1.13 11.45 -9.70
N VAL A 31 0.71 11.41 -8.44
CA VAL A 31 1.58 11.64 -7.28
C VAL A 31 1.53 10.43 -6.37
N GLY A 32 2.70 9.85 -6.07
CA GLY A 32 2.79 8.76 -5.11
C GLY A 32 2.33 9.17 -3.71
N ILE A 33 1.87 8.20 -2.93
CA ILE A 33 1.34 8.38 -1.59
C ILE A 33 2.35 7.88 -0.55
N GLY A 34 2.59 8.68 0.50
CA GLY A 34 3.49 8.31 1.58
C GLY A 34 2.88 7.25 2.52
N PRO A 35 3.71 6.41 3.19
CA PRO A 35 3.23 5.40 4.13
C PRO A 35 2.48 6.01 5.32
N THR A 36 2.90 7.19 5.77
CA THR A 36 2.23 7.95 6.84
C THR A 36 0.84 8.43 6.42
N GLU A 37 0.67 8.97 5.20
CA GLU A 37 -0.63 9.42 4.69
C GLU A 37 -1.63 8.25 4.62
N ILE A 38 -1.17 7.09 4.15
CA ILE A 38 -1.98 5.87 4.08
C ILE A 38 -2.38 5.42 5.48
N GLY A 39 -1.44 5.42 6.42
CA GLY A 39 -1.69 5.05 7.81
C GLY A 39 -2.73 5.95 8.49
N ILE A 40 -2.61 7.27 8.32
CA ILE A 40 -3.59 8.24 8.84
C ILE A 40 -4.98 7.95 8.24
N ARG A 41 -5.05 7.67 6.93
CA ARG A 41 -6.32 7.39 6.25
C ARG A 41 -7.02 6.13 6.73
N VAL A 42 -6.27 5.09 7.10
CA VAL A 42 -6.84 3.87 7.71
C VAL A 42 -7.15 4.03 9.21
N GLY A 43 -7.07 5.25 9.76
CA GLY A 43 -7.39 5.55 11.15
C GLY A 43 -6.27 5.21 12.14
N ARG A 44 -5.01 5.22 11.70
CA ARG A 44 -3.85 5.03 12.58
C ARG A 44 -3.25 6.35 13.00
N ASP A 45 -2.69 6.35 14.20
CA ASP A 45 -1.96 7.47 14.75
C ASP A 45 -0.70 7.73 13.92
N SER A 46 -0.38 9.00 13.67
CA SER A 46 0.73 9.42 12.82
C SER A 46 2.09 8.89 13.29
N TYR A 47 2.23 8.57 14.58
CA TYR A 47 3.46 8.04 15.17
C TYR A 47 3.76 6.60 14.71
N ASP A 48 2.73 5.76 14.57
CA ASP A 48 2.85 4.34 14.19
C ASP A 48 2.40 4.04 12.75
N ALA A 49 1.75 5.00 12.09
CA ALA A 49 1.22 4.89 10.74
C ALA A 49 2.22 4.27 9.75
N SER A 50 3.44 4.81 9.69
CA SER A 50 4.47 4.35 8.75
C SER A 50 4.91 2.91 9.03
N ALA A 51 5.21 2.57 10.29
CA ALA A 51 5.64 1.23 10.68
C ALA A 51 4.53 0.18 10.48
N TYR A 52 3.29 0.55 10.79
CA TYR A 52 2.11 -0.29 10.63
C TYR A 52 1.85 -0.65 9.16
N CYS A 53 2.01 0.33 8.26
CA CYS A 53 1.84 0.15 6.83
C CYS A 53 3.04 -0.55 6.18
N ASN A 54 4.26 -0.40 6.69
CA ASN A 54 5.47 -0.95 6.07
C ASN A 54 5.39 -2.47 5.79
N ALA A 55 4.89 -3.26 6.74
CA ALA A 55 4.72 -4.71 6.55
C ALA A 55 3.69 -5.05 5.45
N SER A 56 2.57 -4.32 5.44
CA SER A 56 1.50 -4.51 4.44
C SER A 56 1.91 -4.00 3.06
N LEU A 57 2.58 -2.85 2.97
CA LEU A 57 3.11 -2.32 1.72
C LEU A 57 4.12 -3.29 1.10
N LYS A 58 5.04 -3.86 1.90
CA LYS A 58 5.95 -4.91 1.42
C LYS A 58 5.21 -6.13 0.86
N LYS A 59 4.14 -6.58 1.52
CA LYS A 59 3.29 -7.65 0.98
C LYS A 59 2.63 -7.22 -0.33
N LEU A 60 2.00 -6.05 -0.39
CA LEU A 60 1.32 -5.56 -1.58
C LEU A 60 2.26 -5.42 -2.78
N ILE A 61 3.51 -5.00 -2.56
CA ILE A 61 4.58 -4.99 -3.58
C ILE A 61 4.89 -6.41 -4.04
N HIS A 62 5.03 -7.35 -3.11
CA HIS A 62 5.28 -8.76 -3.45
C HIS A 62 4.14 -9.36 -4.29
N PHE A 63 2.90 -8.95 -4.03
CA PHE A 63 1.71 -9.31 -4.83
C PHE A 63 1.53 -8.48 -6.10
N LYS A 64 2.48 -7.59 -6.44
CA LYS A 64 2.38 -6.65 -7.58
C LYS A 64 1.08 -5.82 -7.60
N LYS A 65 0.50 -5.54 -6.43
CA LYS A 65 -0.66 -4.63 -6.31
C LYS A 65 -0.25 -3.15 -6.26
N ILE A 66 0.94 -2.87 -5.75
CA ILE A 66 1.47 -1.50 -5.65
C ILE A 66 2.95 -1.49 -6.03
N GLU A 67 3.45 -0.31 -6.37
CA GLU A 67 4.85 -0.08 -6.66
C GLU A 67 5.41 1.05 -5.79
N LYS A 68 6.66 0.90 -5.36
CA LYS A 68 7.38 1.95 -4.65
C LYS A 68 8.15 2.80 -5.65
N ILE A 69 7.90 4.10 -5.66
CA ILE A 69 8.63 5.06 -6.48
C ILE A 69 9.83 5.65 -5.71
N ASP A 70 10.78 6.23 -6.45
CA ASP A 70 12.08 6.70 -5.94
C ASP A 70 11.99 7.67 -4.75
N ASN A 71 10.87 8.37 -4.59
CA ASN A 71 10.66 9.35 -3.52
C ASN A 71 10.15 8.75 -2.19
N GLY A 72 10.32 7.44 -1.97
CA GLY A 72 9.81 6.75 -0.77
C GLY A 72 8.28 6.66 -0.68
N LYS A 73 7.61 6.92 -1.80
CA LYS A 73 6.15 6.92 -1.93
C LYS A 73 5.69 5.69 -2.71
N TYR A 74 4.40 5.44 -2.70
CA TYR A 74 3.80 4.25 -3.29
C TYR A 74 2.67 4.64 -4.24
N ILE A 75 2.57 3.92 -5.35
CA ILE A 75 1.49 4.06 -6.33
C ILE A 75 0.74 2.74 -6.47
N PRO A 76 -0.58 2.75 -6.63
CA PRO A 76 -1.32 1.54 -6.97
C PRO A 76 -0.93 1.12 -8.39
N LEU A 77 -0.50 -0.13 -8.55
CA LEU A 77 -0.45 -0.74 -9.86
C LEU A 77 -1.90 -1.11 -10.17
N ALA A 78 -2.62 -0.18 -10.79
CA ALA A 78 -3.95 -0.47 -11.28
C ALA A 78 -3.82 -1.71 -12.19
N THR A 79 -4.51 -2.80 -11.84
CA THR A 79 -4.70 -3.95 -12.73
C THR A 79 -5.39 -3.41 -13.98
N GLY A 80 -4.59 -3.08 -14.98
CA GLY A 80 -5.01 -2.29 -16.12
C GLY A 80 -3.98 -2.41 -17.24
N LYS A 81 -3.58 -3.65 -17.52
CA LYS A 81 -3.11 -4.11 -18.83
C LYS A 81 -3.34 -5.62 -18.90
N GLU A 82 -4.57 -6.00 -19.21
CA GLU A 82 -4.75 -7.12 -20.13
C GLU A 82 -5.07 -6.46 -21.47
N GLU A 83 -4.12 -6.65 -22.38
CA GLU A 83 -4.04 -6.16 -23.75
C GLU A 83 -4.86 -7.06 -24.67
#